data_AF-A0A6B3ILU3-F1
#
_entry.id   AF-A0A6B3ILU3-F1
#
_cell.length_a   1.000
_cell.length_b   1.000
_cell.length_c   1.000
_cell.angle_alpha   90.00
_cell.angle_beta   90.00
_cell.angle_gamma   90.00
#
_symmetry.space_group_name_H-M   'P 1'
#
loop_
_entity.id
_entity.type
_entity.pdbx_description
1 polymer ?
#
loop_
_entity_poly.entity_id
_entity_poly.type
_entity_poly.pdbx_seq_one_letter_code
_entity_poly.pdbx_strand_id
1 'polypeptide(L)'
;AWSMPLMVAASIFRFMADSDYGLINTLIAKVVGEDWLGHNWYLNPVQGFGIITLLVVWGAIPFVVVTLYAALTQVPQELEEAAALDGASAY
;
A
#
# COMPACT_ATOMS: atom_id res chain seq x y z
N ALA A 1 1.79 -6.48 -12.68
CA ALA A 1 2.20 -5.10 -12.99
C ALA A 1 0.97 -4.41 -13.55
N TRP A 2 -0.03 -4.06 -12.73
CA TRP A 2 -1.39 -4.12 -13.29
C TRP A 2 -1.68 -3.05 -14.38
N SER A 3 -0.89 -1.97 -14.40
CA SER A 3 -0.74 -1.06 -15.55
C SER A 3 0.71 -0.55 -15.73
N MET A 4 1.49 -0.52 -14.65
CA MET A 4 2.88 -0.03 -14.62
C MET A 4 3.91 -1.15 -14.52
N PRO A 5 5.03 -1.11 -15.28
CA PRO A 5 6.07 -2.12 -15.23
C PRO A 5 6.69 -2.28 -13.84
N LEU A 6 6.88 -3.53 -13.40
CA LEU A 6 7.44 -3.83 -12.08
C LEU A 6 8.80 -3.19 -11.85
N MET A 7 9.65 -3.18 -12.89
CA MET A 7 10.98 -2.56 -12.83
C MET A 7 10.90 -1.06 -12.50
N VAL A 8 9.92 -0.34 -13.07
CA VAL A 8 9.73 1.10 -12.79
C VAL A 8 9.28 1.29 -11.34
N ALA A 9 8.33 0.47 -10.87
CA ALA A 9 7.87 0.49 -9.49
C ALA A 9 9.03 0.25 -8.50
N ALA A 10 9.83 -0.78 -8.77
CA ALA A 10 10.97 -1.14 -7.95
C ALA A 10 12.03 -0.04 -7.91
N SER A 11 12.32 0.60 -9.05
CA SER A 11 13.24 1.73 -9.10
C SER A 11 12.75 2.92 -8.26
N ILE A 12 11.45 3.23 -8.30
CA ILE A 12 10.88 4.32 -7.49
C ILE A 12 10.96 3.98 -6.00
N PHE A 13 10.55 2.78 -5.58
CA PHE A 13 10.64 2.37 -4.18
C PHE A 13 12.09 2.29 -3.67
N ARG A 14 13.01 1.85 -4.52
CA ARG A 14 14.45 1.89 -4.21
C ARG A 14 14.92 3.31 -3.99
N PHE A 15 14.56 4.25 -4.87
CA PHE A 15 14.88 5.67 -4.70
C PHE A 15 14.26 6.24 -3.42
N MET A 16 12.99 5.94 -3.14
CA MET A 16 12.32 6.43 -1.94
C MET A 16 13.02 5.95 -0.65
N ALA A 17 13.56 4.73 -0.66
CA ALA A 17 14.26 4.11 0.47
C ALA A 17 15.79 4.30 0.41
N ASP A 18 16.30 5.14 -0.47
CA ASP A 18 17.73 5.45 -0.57
C ASP A 18 18.24 6.13 0.72
N SER A 19 19.43 5.78 1.18
CA SER A 19 19.97 6.31 2.45
C SER A 19 20.28 7.79 2.36
N ASP A 20 20.81 8.24 1.22
CA ASP A 20 21.48 9.53 1.08
C ASP A 20 20.50 10.63 0.69
N TYR A 21 19.57 10.31 -0.22
CA TYR A 21 18.60 11.27 -0.77
C TYR A 21 17.17 10.73 -0.83
N GLY A 22 16.87 9.65 -0.10
CA GLY A 22 15.56 9.01 -0.12
C GLY A 22 14.44 9.85 0.50
N LEU A 23 13.27 9.79 -0.13
CA LEU A 23 12.08 10.47 0.33
C LEU A 23 11.63 9.97 1.72
N ILE A 24 11.74 8.67 2.00
CA ILE A 24 11.30 8.07 3.27
C ILE A 24 12.08 8.67 4.43
N ASN A 25 13.42 8.72 4.35
CA ASN A 25 14.26 9.32 5.37
C ASN A 25 13.95 10.80 5.56
N THR A 26 13.79 11.54 4.45
CA THR A 26 13.47 12.96 4.51
C THR A 26 12.13 13.23 5.19
N LEU A 27 11.09 12.43 4.91
CA LEU A 27 9.77 12.59 5.52
C LEU A 27 9.78 12.21 7.00
N ILE A 28 10.48 11.13 7.38
CA ILE A 28 10.62 10.73 8.78
C ILE A 28 11.42 11.79 9.54
N ALA A 29 12.51 12.30 8.97
CA ALA A 29 13.33 13.32 9.61
C ALA A 29 12.55 14.60 9.92
N LYS A 30 11.62 14.99 9.03
CA LYS A 30 10.73 16.16 9.25
C LYS A 30 9.78 16.00 10.44
N VAL A 31 9.44 14.76 10.83
CA VAL A 31 8.46 14.49 11.89
C VAL A 31 9.12 14.02 13.18
N VAL A 32 10.22 13.25 13.08
CA VAL A 32 10.85 12.54 14.19
C VAL A 32 12.22 13.12 14.57
N GLY A 33 12.91 13.82 13.65
CA GLY A 33 14.23 14.45 13.89
C GLY A 33 15.31 14.04 12.88
N GLU A 34 16.36 14.84 12.74
CA GLU A 34 17.39 14.70 11.69
C GLU A 34 18.25 13.42 11.79
N ASP A 35 18.23 12.71 12.92
CA ASP A 35 18.96 11.45 13.13
C ASP A 35 18.57 10.34 12.14
N TRP A 36 17.41 10.48 11.48
CA TRP A 36 16.93 9.54 10.46
C TRP A 36 17.50 9.80 9.06
N LEU A 37 18.20 10.93 8.84
CA LEU A 37 18.92 11.17 7.60
C LEU A 37 20.08 10.17 7.49
N GLY A 38 20.30 9.59 6.30
CA GLY A 38 21.33 8.56 6.11
C GLY A 38 20.91 7.15 6.55
N HIS A 39 19.70 6.95 7.10
CA HIS A 39 19.27 5.62 7.56
C HIS A 39 19.13 4.63 6.39
N ASN A 40 19.84 3.50 6.46
CA ASN A 40 19.80 2.49 5.40
C ASN A 40 18.86 1.33 5.79
N TRP A 41 17.67 1.34 5.17
CA TRP A 41 16.61 0.35 5.36
C TRP A 41 17.01 -1.08 4.99
N TYR A 42 18.04 -1.26 4.15
CA TYR A 42 18.45 -2.57 3.64
C TYR A 42 19.57 -3.22 4.46
N LEU A 43 20.16 -2.52 5.43
CA LEU A 43 21.11 -3.12 6.38
C LEU A 43 20.43 -4.09 7.34
N ASN A 44 19.16 -3.82 7.68
CA ASN A 44 18.34 -4.71 8.49
C ASN A 44 17.40 -5.52 7.57
N PRO A 45 17.47 -6.87 7.57
CA PRO A 45 16.64 -7.69 6.68
C PRO A 45 15.13 -7.50 6.88
N VAL A 46 14.68 -7.24 8.11
CA VAL A 46 13.25 -7.04 8.42
C VAL A 46 12.76 -5.71 7.86
N GLN A 47 13.56 -4.65 7.99
CA GLN A 47 13.24 -3.33 7.42
C GLN A 47 13.21 -3.37 5.90
N GLY A 48 14.24 -3.98 5.28
CA GLY A 48 14.29 -4.15 3.83
C GLY A 48 13.12 -4.98 3.30
N PHE A 49 12.76 -6.06 4.00
CA PHE A 49 11.57 -6.85 3.68
C PHE A 49 10.29 -6.03 3.81
N GLY A 50 10.20 -5.13 4.79
CA GLY A 50 9.10 -4.19 4.95
C GLY A 50 8.92 -3.28 3.73
N ILE A 51 10.01 -2.69 3.21
CA ILE A 51 9.96 -1.86 1.98
C ILE A 51 9.48 -2.69 0.78
N ILE A 52 9.97 -3.92 0.62
CA ILE A 52 9.56 -4.81 -0.47
C ILE A 52 8.08 -5.20 -0.32
N THR A 53 7.63 -5.49 0.89
CA THR A 53 6.22 -5.81 1.18
C THR A 53 5.31 -4.63 0.84
N LEU A 54 5.70 -3.41 1.22
CA LEU A 54 4.96 -2.20 0.84
C LEU A 54 4.84 -2.05 -0.67
N LEU A 55 5.92 -2.30 -1.43
CA LEU A 55 5.86 -2.30 -2.90
C LEU A 55 4.86 -3.33 -3.43
N VAL A 56 4.90 -4.56 -2.92
CA VAL A 56 4.04 -5.66 -3.40
C VAL A 56 2.57 -5.40 -3.08
N VAL A 57 2.28 -4.99 -1.84
CA VAL A 57 0.92 -4.66 -1.39
C VAL A 57 0.38 -3.47 -2.17
N TRP A 58 1.15 -2.39 -2.29
CA TRP A 58 0.76 -1.21 -3.05
C TRP A 58 0.47 -1.53 -4.52
N GLY A 59 1.28 -2.41 -5.14
CA GLY A 59 1.07 -2.84 -6.51
C GLY A 59 -0.14 -3.77 -6.71
N ALA A 60 -0.60 -4.45 -5.65
CA ALA A 60 -1.72 -5.40 -5.70
C ALA A 60 -3.08 -4.77 -5.36
N ILE A 61 -3.10 -3.78 -4.45
CA ILE A 61 -4.32 -3.10 -3.98
C ILE A 61 -5.27 -2.74 -5.13
N PRO A 62 -4.81 -2.10 -6.20
CA PRO A 62 -5.76 -1.61 -7.18
C PRO A 62 -6.50 -2.75 -7.90
N PHE A 63 -5.82 -3.87 -8.17
CA PHE A 63 -6.44 -5.07 -8.78
C PHE A 63 -7.52 -5.63 -7.86
N VAL A 64 -7.18 -5.79 -6.59
CA VAL A 64 -8.11 -6.26 -5.57
C VAL A 64 -9.34 -5.35 -5.49
N VAL A 65 -9.14 -4.02 -5.49
CA VAL A 65 -10.24 -3.04 -5.41
C VAL A 65 -11.17 -3.16 -6.62
N VAL A 66 -10.64 -3.21 -7.85
CA VAL A 66 -11.50 -3.31 -9.05
C VAL A 66 -12.26 -4.63 -9.08
N THR A 67 -11.61 -5.74 -8.74
CA THR A 67 -12.26 -7.05 -8.70
C THR A 67 -13.36 -7.10 -7.64
N LEU A 68 -13.09 -6.62 -6.43
CA LEU A 68 -14.08 -6.59 -5.35
C LEU A 68 -15.24 -5.64 -5.70
N TYR A 69 -14.95 -4.48 -6.27
CA TYR A 69 -15.99 -3.57 -6.72
C TYR A 69 -16.90 -4.20 -7.77
N ALA A 70 -16.32 -4.84 -8.79
CA ALA A 70 -17.10 -5.55 -9.81
C ALA A 70 -17.97 -6.66 -9.21
N ALA A 71 -17.45 -7.42 -8.23
CA ALA A 71 -18.23 -8.42 -7.51
C ALA A 71 -19.39 -7.81 -6.72
N LEU A 72 -19.15 -6.71 -5.99
CA LEU A 72 -20.18 -6.01 -5.22
C LEU A 72 -21.29 -5.44 -6.10
N THR A 73 -20.98 -4.98 -7.31
CA THR A 73 -22.01 -4.50 -8.26
C THR A 73 -22.97 -5.60 -8.74
N GLN A 74 -22.65 -6.87 -8.51
CA GLN A 74 -23.50 -8.00 -8.87
C GLN A 74 -24.41 -8.46 -7.72
N VAL A 75 -24.26 -7.89 -6.51
CA VAL A 75 -25.11 -8.22 -5.37
C VAL A 75 -26.53 -7.67 -5.62
N PRO A 76 -27.58 -8.50 -5.55
CA PRO A 76 -28.96 -8.03 -5.69
C PRO A 76 -29.35 -7.07 -4.55
N GLN A 77 -29.98 -5.94 -4.92
CA GLN A 77 -30.43 -4.93 -3.96
C GLN A 77 -31.44 -5.49 -2.93
N GLU A 78 -32.24 -6.50 -3.32
CA GLU A 78 -33.19 -7.17 -2.42
C GLU A 78 -32.52 -7.82 -1.19
N LEU A 79 -31.27 -8.27 -1.30
CA LEU A 79 -30.53 -8.83 -0.18
C LEU A 79 -30.13 -7.74 0.83
N GLU A 80 -29.74 -6.57 0.33
CA GLU A 80 -29.42 -5.40 1.16
C GLU A 80 -30.68 -4.88 1.88
N GLU A 81 -31.82 -4.83 1.19
CA GLU A 81 -33.11 -4.45 1.77
C GLU A 81 -33.58 -5.43 2.84
N ALA A 82 -33.48 -6.74 2.58
CA ALA A 82 -33.80 -7.76 3.56
C ALA A 82 -32.89 -7.66 4.80
N ALA A 83 -31.59 -7.47 4.61
CA ALA A 83 -30.64 -7.29 5.71
C ALA A 83 -31.00 -6.06 6.57
N ALA A 84 -31.39 -4.94 5.95
CA ALA A 84 -31.84 -3.75 6.66
C ALA A 84 -33.14 -3.99 7.46
N LEU A 85 -34.09 -4.76 6.92
CA LEU A 85 -35.32 -5.16 7.62
C LEU A 85 -35.04 -6.08 8.81
N ASP A 86 -34.05 -6.97 8.69
CA ASP A 86 -33.58 -7.84 9.77
C ASP A 86 -32.76 -7.09 10.84
N GLY A 87 -32.57 -5.78 10.68
CA GLY A 87 -31.87 -4.91 11.62
C GLY A 87 -30.35 -4.94 11.48
N ALA A 88 -29.81 -5.45 10.35
CA ALA A 88 -28.39 -5.39 10.07
C ALA A 88 -27.92 -3.94 9.84
N SER A 89 -26.70 -3.65 10.27
CA SER A 89 -26.02 -2.37 10.07
C SER A 89 -24.93 -2.52 9.01
N ALA A 90 -24.29 -1.41 8.62
CA ALA A 90 -23.16 -1.43 7.69
C ALA A 90 -21.90 -2.17 8.24
N TYR A 91 -21.92 -2.56 9.52
CA TYR A 91 -20.88 -3.27 10.25
C TYR A 91 -21.46 -4.38 11.11
#